data_AF-A0A3A4SM50-F1
#
_entry.id   AF-A0A3A4SM50-F1
#
_cell.length_a   1.000
_cell.length_b   1.000
_cell.length_c   1.000
_cell.angle_alpha   90.00
_cell.angle_beta   90.00
_cell.angle_gamma   90.00
#
_symmetry.space_group_name_H-M   'P 1'
#
loop_
_entity.id
_entity.type
_entity.pdbx_description
1 polymer ?
#
loop_
_entity_poly.entity_id
_entity_poly.type
_entity_poly.pdbx_seq_one_letter_code
_entity_poly.pdbx_strand_id
1 'polypeptide(L)' 'MPESQDKITIHATIEIGVVTLQTIVQNAKKLAGADEKGRYRVDTAETVNHLVSSFLSAHGFDEYVDNLENYK' A
#
# COMPACT_ATOMS: atom_id res chain seq x y z
N MET A 1 21.79 -2.13 -18.23
CA MET A 1 21.92 -1.70 -16.82
C MET A 1 20.51 -1.36 -16.37
N PRO A 2 19.95 -1.93 -15.30
CA PRO A 2 18.62 -1.53 -14.90
C PRO A 2 18.76 -0.15 -14.25
N GLU A 3 18.40 0.86 -15.04
CA GLU A 3 17.85 2.13 -14.60
C GLU A 3 17.12 1.93 -13.26
N SER A 4 17.75 2.44 -12.21
CA SER A 4 17.16 2.46 -10.88
C SER A 4 15.90 3.27 -11.03
N GLN A 5 14.73 2.65 -10.91
CA GLN A 5 13.48 3.38 -10.86
C GLN A 5 13.59 4.29 -9.63
N ASP A 6 13.89 5.57 -9.84
CA ASP A 6 13.92 6.60 -8.81
C ASP A 6 12.52 6.70 -8.19
N LYS A 7 12.29 5.91 -7.14
CA LYS A 7 11.03 5.89 -6.39
C LYS A 7 11.19 6.79 -5.19
N ILE A 8 10.33 7.79 -5.10
CA ILE A 8 10.20 8.64 -3.91
C ILE A 8 9.02 8.16 -3.07
N THR A 9 9.17 8.20 -1.75
CA THR A 9 8.04 7.99 -0.83
C THR A 9 7.39 9.33 -0.55
N ILE A 10 6.08 9.43 -0.80
CA ILE A 10 5.30 10.63 -0.53
C ILE A 10 4.31 10.36 0.61
N HIS A 11 3.98 11.41 1.36
CA HIS A 11 2.85 11.39 2.28
C HIS A 11 1.62 11.96 1.57
N ALA A 12 0.67 11.09 1.25
CA ALA A 12 -0.62 11.46 0.70
C ALA A 12 -1.74 10.98 1.63
N THR A 13 -2.79 11.80 1.78
CA THR A 13 -4.02 11.35 2.44
C THR A 13 -4.91 10.76 1.35
N ILE A 14 -5.24 9.48 1.49
CA ILE A 14 -6.08 8.75 0.53
C ILE A 14 -7.31 8.20 1.23
N GLU A 15 -8.42 8.15 0.51
CA GLU A 15 -9.65 7.52 0.99
C GLU A 15 -9.71 6.09 0.47
N ILE A 16 -9.91 5.14 1.39
CA ILE A 16 -10.11 3.73 1.06
C ILE A 16 -11.37 3.21 1.75
N GLY A 17 -11.95 2.16 1.19
CA GLY A 17 -13.08 1.49 1.82
C GLY A 17 -12.72 0.93 3.20
N VAL A 18 -13.64 1.03 4.16
CA VAL A 18 -13.47 0.46 5.51
C VAL A 18 -13.17 -1.04 5.45
N VAL A 19 -13.85 -1.75 4.54
CA VAL A 19 -13.65 -3.19 4.30
C VAL A 19 -12.23 -3.48 3.78
N THR A 20 -11.66 -2.58 2.99
CA THR A 20 -10.28 -2.70 2.48
C THR A 20 -9.29 -2.65 3.64
N LEU A 21 -9.40 -1.64 4.53
CA LEU A 21 -8.53 -1.53 5.69
C LEU A 21 -8.64 -2.75 6.61
N GLN A 22 -9.88 -3.21 6.88
CA GLN A 22 -10.11 -4.42 7.68
C GLN A 22 -9.42 -5.64 7.07
N THR A 23 -9.53 -5.83 5.76
CA THR A 23 -8.92 -6.95 5.04
C THR A 23 -7.40 -6.91 5.13
N ILE A 24 -6.80 -5.72 4.95
CA ILE A 24 -5.36 -5.52 5.10
C ILE A 24 -4.89 -5.92 6.50
N VAL A 25 -5.55 -5.40 7.54
CA VAL A 25 -5.21 -5.69 8.94
C VAL A 25 -5.34 -7.19 9.24
N GLN A 26 -6.40 -7.84 8.77
CA GLN A 26 -6.61 -9.27 8.97
C GLN A 26 -5.50 -10.11 8.32
N ASN A 27 -5.14 -9.79 7.07
CA ASN A 27 -4.08 -10.52 6.37
C ASN A 27 -2.70 -10.25 6.98
N ALA A 28 -2.43 -9.01 7.39
CA ALA A 28 -1.18 -8.64 8.06
C ALA A 28 -1.03 -9.36 9.42
N LYS A 29 -2.13 -9.49 10.19
CA LYS A 29 -2.15 -10.27 11.45
C LYS A 29 -1.89 -11.76 11.21
N LYS A 30 -2.43 -12.34 10.14
CA LYS A 30 -2.18 -13.74 9.76
C LYS A 30 -0.71 -13.97 9.42
N LEU A 31 -0.08 -13.03 8.71
CA LEU A 31 1.33 -13.11 8.28
C LEU A 31 2.31 -12.89 9.42
N ALA A 32 2.03 -11.95 10.32
CA ALA A 32 2.93 -11.64 11.44
C ALA A 32 3.03 -12.79 12.46
N GLY A 33 2.00 -13.66 12.54
CA GLY A 33 1.88 -14.63 13.61
C GLY A 33 1.55 -13.97 14.96
N ALA A 34 1.06 -14.76 15.91
CA ALA A 34 0.89 -14.29 17.28
C ALA A 34 2.24 -14.38 17.99
N ASP A 35 2.67 -13.28 18.62
CA ASP A 35 3.83 -13.29 19.51
C ASP A 35 3.55 -14.18 20.73
N GLU A 36 4.58 -14.56 21.51
CA GLU A 36 4.46 -15.51 22.65
C GLU A 36 3.44 -15.06 23.73
N LYS A 37 3.00 -13.80 23.68
CA LYS A 37 1.97 -13.22 24.57
C LYS A 37 0.61 -12.98 23.90
N GLY A 38 0.37 -13.53 22.71
CA GLY A 38 -0.87 -13.37 21.95
C GLY A 38 -1.10 -11.96 21.39
N ARG A 39 -0.05 -11.13 21.34
CA ARG A 39 -0.11 -9.77 20.82
C ARG A 39 0.31 -9.77 19.35
N TYR A 40 -0.39 -8.98 18.55
CA TYR A 40 -0.03 -8.73 17.15
C TYR A 40 0.69 -7.39 17.08
N ARG A 41 1.97 -7.40 16.69
CA ARG A 41 2.70 -6.18 16.36
C ARG A 41 2.65 -6.00 14.84
N VAL A 42 1.61 -5.35 14.36
CA VAL A 42 1.42 -5.05 12.95
C VAL A 42 1.46 -3.55 12.76
N ASP A 43 2.46 -3.06 12.04
CA ASP A 43 2.51 -1.67 11.62
C ASP A 43 1.57 -1.48 10.42
N THR A 44 0.32 -1.13 10.75
CA THR A 44 -0.75 -1.08 9.75
C THR A 44 -0.51 0.05 8.75
N ALA A 45 0.05 1.18 9.21
CA ALA A 45 0.37 2.31 8.34
C ALA A 45 1.41 1.93 7.29
N GLU A 46 2.50 1.29 7.72
CA GLU A 46 3.56 0.84 6.80
C GLU A 46 3.06 -0.25 5.84
N THR A 47 2.22 -1.18 6.33
CA THR A 47 1.62 -2.22 5.49
C THR A 47 0.72 -1.63 4.41
N VAL A 48 -0.14 -0.67 4.77
CA VAL A 48 -1.00 0.03 3.81
C VAL A 48 -0.16 0.78 2.78
N ASN A 49 0.86 1.51 3.22
CA ASN A 49 1.76 2.24 2.32
C ASN A 49 2.44 1.31 1.31
N HIS A 50 2.96 0.18 1.78
CA HIS A 50 3.59 -0.82 0.92
C HIS A 50 2.60 -1.44 -0.09
N LEU A 51 1.40 -1.79 0.35
CA LEU A 51 0.38 -2.39 -0.53
C LEU A 51 -0.11 -1.40 -1.59
N VAL A 52 -0.36 -0.14 -1.21
CA VAL A 52 -0.76 0.90 -2.16
C VAL A 52 0.36 1.16 -3.17
N SER A 53 1.60 1.31 -2.71
CA SER A 53 2.75 1.51 -3.59
C SER A 53 2.94 0.35 -4.57
N SER A 54 2.76 -0.89 -4.09
CA SER A 54 2.83 -2.09 -4.93
C SER A 54 1.71 -2.12 -5.97
N PHE A 55 0.48 -1.76 -5.56
CA PHE A 55 -0.67 -1.69 -6.45
C PHE A 55 -0.46 -0.65 -7.56
N LEU A 56 -0.02 0.57 -7.20
CA LEU A 56 0.25 1.64 -8.18
C LEU A 56 1.31 1.21 -9.21
N SER A 57 2.39 0.57 -8.74
CA SER A 57 3.45 0.06 -9.62
C SER A 57 2.98 -1.10 -10.51
N ALA A 58 2.09 -1.96 -10.02
CA ALA A 58 1.60 -3.12 -10.76
C ALA A 58 0.53 -2.77 -11.81
N HIS A 59 -0.21 -1.68 -11.59
CA HIS A 59 -1.31 -1.25 -12.45
C HIS A 59 -0.97 -0.10 -13.40
N GLY A 60 0.32 0.28 -13.51
CA GLY A 60 0.75 1.32 -14.44
C GLY A 60 0.21 2.70 -14.07
N PHE A 61 0.32 3.09 -12.80
CA PHE A 61 -0.13 4.43 -12.36
C PHE A 61 0.53 5.57 -13.14
N ASP A 62 1.75 5.36 -13.66
CA ASP A 62 2.42 6.30 -14.56
C ASP A 62 1.57 6.60 -15.81
N GLU A 63 0.94 5.59 -16.42
CA GLU A 63 0.05 5.75 -17.58
C GLU A 63 -1.27 6.44 -17.19
N TYR A 64 -1.77 6.18 -15.98
CA TYR A 64 -2.95 6.87 -15.45
C TYR A 64 -2.68 8.38 -15.26
N VAL A 65 -1.48 8.73 -14.79
CA VAL A 65 -1.02 10.12 -14.57
C VAL A 65 -0.74 10.85 -15.89
N ASP A 66 -0.27 10.16 -16.93
CA ASP A 66 -0.04 10.76 -18.25
C ASP A 66 -1.35 11.19 -18.94
N ASN A 67 -2.46 10.51 -18.62
CA ASN A 67 -3.77 10.84 -19.18
C ASN A 67 -4.44 12.04 -18.47
N LEU A 68 -4.37 13.21 -19.11
CA LEU A 68 -5.00 14.46 -18.67
C LEU A 68 -6.51 14.38 -18.43
N GLU A 69 -7.23 13.41 -19.02
CA GLU A 69 -8.66 13.24 -18.79
C GLU A 69 -8.98 12.78 -17.36
N ASN A 70 -8.02 12.14 -16.68
CA ASN A 70 -8.18 11.66 -15.30
C ASN A 70 -8.14 12.79 -14.25
N TYR A 71 -7.86 14.03 -14.65
CA TYR A 71 -7.77 15.20 -13.78
C TYR A 71 -9.03 16.10 -13.79
N LYS A 72 -10.10 15.66 -14.45
CA LYS A 72 -11.33 16.43 -14.65
C LYS A 72 -12.43 16.05 -13.67
#